data_AF-A0A7W7Y9R8-F1
#
_entry.id   AF-A0A7W7Y9R8-F1
#
_cell.length_a   1.000
_cell.length_b   1.000
_cell.length_c   1.000
_cell.angle_alpha   90.00
_cell.angle_beta   90.00
_cell.angle_gamma   90.00
#
_symmetry.space_group_name_H-M   'P 1'
#
loop_
_entity.id
_entity.type
_entity.pdbx_description
1 polymer ?
#
loop_
_entity_poly.entity_id
_entity_poly.type
_entity_poly.pdbx_seq_one_letter_code
_entity_poly.pdbx_strand_id
1 'polypeptide(L)'
;MNTTNAASNPRSGPSLSILGVPFDNVTTGQTLEVIAGMIASRKPHYIATANVDFTALALCDEDLRRILLDAHLVVCDGMPLVWASRWLGNPLPERVAGSDLVPKLLEMAQERNWSVFFLGGQKEVAEMAVRKVREKHPDLRIAGMLSPPFKPLLEMDHASICAQIRSTNPDLLFVSFGCPKQEKWIAMNYLQAGAPVTIGVGATIDFLAGHMKRAPRWMQMIGLEWLYRLLQEPRRLFKRYATDFVVFGLAIVKQWWLTRSGRQKSVTTSTHEIPAAVPVTAPPAPTSSIAEIRSPSRLDAAEVRSIEQSWMSILEGPEEGVVINCAETQFIDSTGLGLLMRVQKRCRQSGKPLMLAAVSPAVLKLLQMTRLSSLFHQASSREEALEKIISSSLMVTHSIPKVEPLHLDWSGAVTTSGADGLWRGALGVMQNAADSRNPVVIDLQGVQVMDSGGLGLMARIKDHASSRHINLRFTNASPVVHESLRHEHMEHLLAS
;
A
#
# COMPACT_ATOMS: atom_id res chain seq x y z
N MET A 1 14.11 14.69 34.53
CA MET A 1 14.97 13.64 33.95
C MET A 1 14.20 13.00 32.80
N ASN A 2 14.45 13.49 31.57
CA ASN A 2 13.83 12.98 30.35
C ASN A 2 14.75 11.92 29.75
N THR A 3 14.38 10.65 29.88
CA THR A 3 14.89 9.58 29.04
C THR A 3 13.82 9.26 28.02
N THR A 4 13.98 9.82 26.82
CA THR A 4 13.35 9.37 25.58
C THR A 4 13.67 7.88 25.41
N ASN A 5 12.70 7.02 25.70
CA ASN A 5 12.74 5.62 25.30
C ASN A 5 12.79 5.59 23.77
N ALA A 6 13.94 5.26 23.20
CA ALA A 6 14.03 4.77 21.84
C ALA A 6 13.04 3.59 21.75
N ALA A 7 11.99 3.74 20.96
CA ALA A 7 10.96 2.74 20.81
C ALA A 7 11.61 1.42 20.38
N SER A 8 11.59 0.41 21.27
CA SER A 8 11.96 -0.96 20.95
C SER A 8 11.21 -1.38 19.70
N ASN A 9 11.92 -1.75 18.63
CA ASN A 9 11.32 -2.20 17.39
C ASN A 9 10.44 -3.44 17.71
N PRO A 10 9.10 -3.35 17.63
CA PRO A 10 8.22 -4.43 18.06
C PRO A 10 8.20 -5.60 17.07
N ARG A 11 9.01 -5.56 16.00
CA ARG A 11 9.10 -6.62 15.00
C ARG A 11 10.04 -7.73 15.44
N SER A 12 9.65 -8.97 15.19
CA SER A 12 10.48 -10.17 15.41
C SER A 12 11.63 -10.31 14.41
N GLY A 13 11.63 -9.52 13.33
CA GLY A 13 12.67 -9.54 12.31
C GLY A 13 12.39 -8.59 11.14
N PRO A 14 13.23 -8.65 10.10
CA PRO A 14 13.02 -7.85 8.90
C PRO A 14 11.79 -8.33 8.14
N SER A 15 11.18 -7.39 7.41
CA SER A 15 10.04 -7.70 6.54
C SER A 15 10.40 -8.61 5.39
N LEU A 16 9.39 -9.31 4.89
CA LEU A 16 9.50 -10.28 3.82
C LEU A 16 8.62 -9.88 2.64
N SER A 17 9.18 -9.82 1.44
CA SER A 17 8.39 -9.68 0.21
C SER A 17 7.95 -11.05 -0.32
N ILE A 18 6.66 -11.31 -0.33
CA ILE A 18 6.08 -12.49 -1.01
C ILE A 18 5.30 -11.98 -2.22
N LEU A 19 5.77 -12.32 -3.42
CA LEU A 19 5.15 -11.92 -4.69
C LEU A 19 4.91 -10.40 -4.82
N GLY A 20 5.83 -9.60 -4.27
CA GLY A 20 5.74 -8.14 -4.32
C GLY A 20 4.84 -7.51 -3.25
N VAL A 21 4.37 -8.28 -2.27
CA VAL A 21 3.64 -7.78 -1.08
C VAL A 21 4.57 -7.82 0.14
N PRO A 22 4.74 -6.70 0.88
CA PRO A 22 5.68 -6.64 1.99
C PRO A 22 5.00 -7.07 3.29
N PHE A 23 5.24 -8.29 3.77
CA PHE A 23 4.75 -8.78 5.05
C PHE A 23 5.65 -8.33 6.20
N ASP A 24 5.04 -7.85 7.29
CA ASP A 24 5.73 -7.55 8.53
C ASP A 24 5.97 -8.83 9.35
N ASN A 25 7.19 -8.98 9.87
CA ASN A 25 7.57 -10.11 10.71
C ASN A 25 7.14 -9.84 12.16
N VAL A 26 5.85 -10.06 12.43
CA VAL A 26 5.20 -9.78 13.72
C VAL A 26 4.33 -10.95 14.18
N THR A 27 4.27 -11.16 15.48
CA THR A 27 3.26 -12.01 16.13
C THR A 27 1.97 -11.22 16.37
N THR A 28 0.91 -11.90 16.80
CA THR A 28 -0.35 -11.27 17.21
C THR A 28 -0.12 -10.34 18.40
N GLY A 29 0.69 -10.75 19.39
CA GLY A 29 1.02 -9.90 20.55
C GLY A 29 1.73 -8.62 20.12
N GLN A 30 2.77 -8.75 19.31
CA GLN A 30 3.50 -7.61 18.73
C GLN A 30 2.60 -6.74 17.85
N THR A 31 1.67 -7.33 17.10
CA THR A 31 0.70 -6.59 16.29
C THR A 31 -0.19 -5.71 17.18
N LEU A 32 -0.65 -6.22 18.32
CA LEU A 32 -1.44 -5.42 19.28
C LEU A 32 -0.62 -4.26 19.87
N GLU A 33 0.65 -4.49 20.20
CA GLU A 33 1.56 -3.44 20.70
C GLU A 33 1.82 -2.36 19.65
N VAL A 34 2.04 -2.76 18.40
CA VAL A 34 2.18 -1.82 17.27
C VAL A 34 0.92 -0.97 17.12
N ILE A 35 -0.27 -1.59 17.16
CA ILE A 35 -1.55 -0.89 17.08
C ILE A 35 -1.71 0.08 18.24
N ALA A 36 -1.35 -0.32 19.46
CA ALA A 36 -1.38 0.56 20.63
C ALA A 36 -0.50 1.80 20.42
N GLY A 37 0.70 1.62 19.87
CA GLY A 37 1.59 2.73 19.50
C GLY A 37 1.00 3.65 18.41
N MET A 38 0.38 3.07 17.38
CA MET A 38 -0.30 3.84 16.33
C MET A 38 -1.46 4.68 16.90
N ILE A 39 -2.30 4.10 17.76
CA ILE A 39 -3.38 4.83 18.43
C ILE A 39 -2.82 5.97 19.30
N ALA A 40 -1.77 5.69 20.08
CA ALA A 40 -1.12 6.69 20.93
C ALA A 40 -0.56 7.88 20.13
N SER A 41 -0.09 7.65 18.90
CA SER A 41 0.43 8.72 18.04
C SER A 41 -0.64 9.68 17.51
N ARG A 42 -1.92 9.27 17.55
CA ARG A 42 -3.09 9.99 16.99
C ARG A 42 -3.00 10.36 15.51
N LYS A 43 -2.00 9.86 14.77
CA LYS A 43 -1.94 9.99 13.31
C LYS A 43 -2.77 8.87 12.68
N PRO A 44 -3.46 9.09 11.54
CA PRO A 44 -4.17 8.01 10.88
C PRO A 44 -3.21 6.98 10.28
N HIS A 45 -3.46 5.71 10.58
CA HIS A 45 -2.75 4.56 10.04
C HIS A 45 -3.76 3.58 9.45
N TYR A 46 -3.28 2.73 8.55
CA TYR A 46 -4.06 1.59 8.10
C TYR A 46 -3.25 0.31 8.02
N ILE A 47 -3.95 -0.79 8.30
CA ILE A 47 -3.40 -2.14 8.43
C ILE A 47 -4.11 -3.07 7.47
N ALA A 48 -3.33 -3.88 6.75
CA ALA A 48 -3.84 -4.90 5.84
C ALA A 48 -3.61 -6.30 6.41
N THR A 49 -4.68 -7.10 6.51
CA THR A 49 -4.61 -8.52 6.87
C THR A 49 -4.52 -9.37 5.59
N ALA A 50 -3.35 -9.36 4.95
CA ALA A 50 -3.17 -9.92 3.62
C ALA A 50 -3.09 -11.45 3.65
N ASN A 51 -3.84 -12.10 2.76
CA ASN A 51 -3.84 -13.55 2.56
C ASN A 51 -3.37 -13.91 1.13
N VAL A 52 -3.48 -15.18 0.72
CA VAL A 52 -3.03 -15.64 -0.62
C VAL A 52 -3.76 -14.93 -1.76
N ASP A 53 -5.04 -14.62 -1.60
CA ASP A 53 -5.82 -13.91 -2.62
C ASP A 53 -5.31 -12.48 -2.80
N PHE A 54 -4.85 -11.82 -1.73
CA PHE A 54 -4.25 -10.49 -1.83
C PHE A 54 -2.98 -10.52 -2.67
N THR A 55 -2.11 -11.53 -2.47
CA THR A 55 -0.88 -11.66 -3.24
C THR A 55 -1.15 -12.02 -4.69
N ALA A 56 -2.12 -12.89 -4.97
CA ALA A 56 -2.55 -13.22 -6.32
C ALA A 56 -3.16 -12.01 -7.05
N LEU A 57 -4.05 -11.26 -6.39
CA LEU A 57 -4.65 -10.05 -6.94
C LEU A 57 -3.61 -8.94 -7.19
N ALA A 58 -2.67 -8.73 -6.26
CA ALA A 58 -1.63 -7.70 -6.39
C ALA A 58 -0.66 -7.90 -7.59
N LEU A 59 -0.59 -9.12 -8.15
CA LEU A 59 0.17 -9.39 -9.37
C LEU A 59 -0.48 -8.80 -10.62
N CYS A 60 -1.81 -8.62 -10.60
CA CYS A 60 -2.60 -8.13 -11.73
C CYS A 60 -3.24 -6.75 -11.46
N ASP A 61 -3.32 -6.33 -10.20
CA ASP A 61 -3.87 -5.04 -9.75
C ASP A 61 -2.76 -4.18 -9.13
N GLU A 62 -2.24 -3.24 -9.93
CA GLU A 62 -1.17 -2.34 -9.50
C GLU A 62 -1.60 -1.38 -8.38
N ASP A 63 -2.87 -0.96 -8.36
CA ASP A 63 -3.38 -0.13 -7.29
C ASP A 63 -3.38 -0.89 -5.97
N LEU A 64 -3.87 -2.13 -5.96
CA LEU A 64 -3.83 -2.96 -4.75
C LEU A 64 -2.38 -3.19 -4.28
N ARG A 65 -1.45 -3.48 -5.19
CA ARG A 65 -0.02 -3.64 -4.85
C ARG A 65 0.55 -2.38 -4.19
N ARG A 66 0.27 -1.21 -4.76
CA ARG A 66 0.69 0.08 -4.20
C ARG A 66 0.07 0.33 -2.83
N ILE A 67 -1.21 0.03 -2.66
CA ILE A 67 -1.92 0.16 -1.37
C ILE A 67 -1.27 -0.73 -0.29
N LEU A 68 -0.90 -1.96 -0.63
CA LEU A 68 -0.24 -2.87 0.30
C LEU A 68 1.19 -2.41 0.62
N LEU A 69 1.91 -1.84 -0.34
CA LEU A 69 3.22 -1.22 -0.10
C LEU A 69 3.11 -0.01 0.85
N ASP A 70 2.06 0.80 0.71
CA ASP A 70 1.81 1.98 1.54
C ASP A 70 1.30 1.64 2.95
N ALA A 71 0.72 0.47 3.15
CA ALA A 71 0.12 0.05 4.40
C ALA A 71 1.10 0.15 5.58
N HIS A 72 0.66 0.72 6.69
CA HIS A 72 1.51 0.97 7.87
C HIS A 72 1.94 -0.33 8.55
N LEU A 73 1.11 -1.37 8.42
CA LEU A 73 1.42 -2.74 8.81
C LEU A 73 0.69 -3.70 7.86
N VAL A 74 1.39 -4.73 7.37
CA VAL A 74 0.80 -5.82 6.60
C VAL A 74 1.04 -7.12 7.35
N VAL A 75 -0.03 -7.68 7.91
CA VAL A 75 0.03 -8.91 8.69
C VAL A 75 -0.35 -10.12 7.83
N CYS A 76 0.21 -11.27 8.18
CA CYS A 76 0.06 -12.51 7.43
C CYS A 76 -1.21 -13.28 7.83
N ASP A 77 -2.28 -13.13 7.04
CA ASP A 77 -3.57 -13.79 7.24
C ASP A 77 -3.68 -15.09 6.44
N GLY A 78 -2.83 -16.08 6.74
CA GLY A 78 -2.99 -17.42 6.18
C GLY A 78 -1.81 -18.35 6.37
N MET A 79 -2.09 -19.62 6.68
CA MET A 79 -1.04 -20.65 6.81
C MET A 79 -0.24 -20.91 5.53
N PRO A 80 -0.81 -20.88 4.31
CA PRO A 80 -0.03 -21.04 3.10
C PRO A 80 1.08 -19.98 2.93
N LEU A 81 0.84 -18.75 3.37
CA LEU A 81 1.85 -17.69 3.37
C LEU A 81 2.94 -17.94 4.42
N VAL A 82 2.56 -18.41 5.62
CA VAL A 82 3.53 -18.84 6.64
C VAL A 82 4.41 -19.97 6.11
N TRP A 83 3.85 -20.97 5.43
CA TRP A 83 4.64 -22.04 4.81
C TRP A 83 5.54 -21.53 3.68
N ALA A 84 5.03 -20.66 2.81
CA ALA A 84 5.81 -20.04 1.75
C ALA A 84 7.00 -19.23 2.32
N SER A 85 6.79 -18.49 3.41
CA SER A 85 7.87 -17.73 4.07
C SER A 85 9.01 -18.62 4.56
N ARG A 86 8.70 -19.82 5.09
CA ARG A 86 9.69 -20.83 5.49
C ARG A 86 10.50 -21.31 4.29
N TRP A 87 9.83 -21.58 3.16
CA TRP A 87 10.51 -22.00 1.93
C TRP A 87 11.39 -20.90 1.34
N LEU A 88 11.00 -19.64 1.48
CA LEU A 88 11.76 -18.47 1.04
C LEU A 88 12.93 -18.09 1.97
N GLY A 89 13.09 -18.77 3.12
CA GLY A 89 14.27 -18.67 3.98
C GLY A 89 14.20 -17.65 5.13
N ASN A 90 13.08 -16.93 5.27
CA ASN A 90 12.83 -16.04 6.41
C ASN A 90 11.39 -16.26 6.89
N PRO A 91 11.19 -17.16 7.87
CA PRO A 91 9.87 -17.58 8.29
C PRO A 91 9.14 -16.47 9.03
N LEU A 92 7.91 -16.20 8.62
CA LEU A 92 6.96 -15.42 9.40
C LEU A 92 6.62 -16.20 10.68
N PRO A 93 6.50 -15.52 11.83
CA PRO A 93 6.52 -16.17 13.13
C PRO A 93 5.22 -16.93 13.37
N GLU A 94 4.09 -16.35 12.96
CA GLU A 94 2.78 -16.98 13.04
C GLU A 94 1.78 -16.40 12.03
N ARG A 95 0.60 -17.03 11.95
CA ARG A 95 -0.56 -16.50 11.23
C ARG A 95 -1.26 -15.47 12.10
N VAL A 96 -1.41 -14.25 11.59
CA VAL A 96 -2.12 -13.14 12.24
C VAL A 96 -3.32 -12.79 11.36
N ALA A 97 -4.48 -13.36 11.68
CA ALA A 97 -5.71 -13.14 10.93
C ALA A 97 -6.58 -12.03 11.53
N GLY A 98 -7.30 -11.30 10.68
CA GLY A 98 -8.26 -10.30 11.13
C GLY A 98 -9.30 -10.88 12.11
N SER A 99 -9.78 -12.09 11.84
CA SER A 99 -10.75 -12.78 12.71
C SER A 99 -10.21 -13.23 14.07
N ASP A 100 -8.89 -13.28 14.23
CA ASP A 100 -8.21 -13.57 15.51
C ASP A 100 -7.77 -12.27 16.21
N LEU A 101 -7.40 -11.25 15.43
CA LEU A 101 -6.93 -9.96 15.90
C LEU A 101 -8.06 -9.10 16.48
N VAL A 102 -9.21 -9.02 15.80
CA VAL A 102 -10.32 -8.15 16.22
C VAL A 102 -10.83 -8.51 17.62
N PRO A 103 -11.14 -9.76 17.99
CA PRO A 103 -11.58 -10.08 19.35
C PRO A 103 -10.60 -9.62 20.44
N LYS A 104 -9.29 -9.79 20.21
CA LYS A 104 -8.24 -9.33 21.14
C LYS A 104 -8.14 -7.81 21.19
N LEU A 105 -8.35 -7.13 20.06
CA LEU A 105 -8.43 -5.67 20.01
C LEU A 105 -9.65 -5.13 20.76
N LEU A 106 -10.79 -5.81 20.72
CA LEU A 106 -11.98 -5.42 21.49
C LEU A 106 -11.73 -5.56 23.00
N GLU A 107 -11.07 -6.64 23.42
CA GLU A 107 -10.63 -6.85 24.81
C GLU A 107 -9.68 -5.72 25.25
N MET A 108 -8.63 -5.45 24.47
CA MET A 108 -7.69 -4.37 24.75
C MET A 108 -8.33 -2.98 24.69
N ALA A 109 -9.29 -2.76 23.79
CA ALA A 109 -10.01 -1.50 23.67
C ALA A 109 -10.89 -1.24 24.89
N GLN A 110 -11.52 -2.26 25.47
CA GLN A 110 -12.25 -2.12 26.74
C GLN A 110 -11.28 -1.75 27.87
N GLU A 111 -10.18 -2.49 28.01
CA GLU A 111 -9.17 -2.25 29.06
C GLU A 111 -8.53 -0.86 28.98
N ARG A 112 -8.29 -0.36 27.77
CA ARG A 112 -7.64 0.94 27.52
C ARG A 112 -8.60 2.08 27.21
N ASN A 113 -9.91 1.83 27.34
CA ASN A 113 -10.98 2.78 27.07
C ASN A 113 -10.94 3.39 25.65
N TRP A 114 -10.54 2.58 24.66
CA TRP A 114 -10.57 2.95 23.24
C TRP A 114 -11.96 2.75 22.65
N SER A 115 -12.26 3.59 21.68
CA SER A 115 -13.53 3.61 20.98
C SER A 115 -13.44 2.90 19.62
N VAL A 116 -14.44 2.07 19.31
CA VAL A 116 -14.46 1.23 18.10
C VAL A 116 -15.60 1.62 17.17
N PHE A 117 -15.34 1.61 15.86
CA PHE A 117 -16.33 1.84 14.81
C PHE A 117 -16.35 0.69 13.81
N PHE A 118 -17.55 0.21 13.47
CA PHE A 118 -17.74 -0.85 12.49
C PHE A 118 -18.31 -0.30 11.18
N LEU A 119 -17.60 -0.50 10.08
CA LEU A 119 -18.00 -0.06 8.74
C LEU A 119 -18.17 -1.27 7.81
N GLY A 120 -19.37 -1.44 7.24
CA GLY A 120 -19.68 -2.51 6.30
C GLY A 120 -20.50 -3.64 6.89
N GLY A 121 -20.48 -4.79 6.22
CA GLY A 121 -21.43 -5.89 6.45
C GLY A 121 -22.88 -5.55 6.04
N GLN A 122 -23.74 -6.56 5.98
CA GLN A 122 -25.19 -6.32 5.88
C GLN A 122 -25.69 -5.67 7.17
N LYS A 123 -26.65 -4.75 7.06
CA LYS A 123 -27.12 -3.95 8.19
C LYS A 123 -27.53 -4.81 9.38
N GLU A 124 -28.32 -5.84 9.14
CA GLU A 124 -28.83 -6.76 10.15
C GLU A 124 -27.70 -7.56 10.81
N VAL A 125 -26.69 -7.95 10.02
CA VAL A 125 -25.51 -8.69 10.49
C VAL A 125 -24.61 -7.78 11.34
N ALA A 126 -24.39 -6.54 10.91
CA ALA A 126 -23.59 -5.57 11.65
C ALA A 126 -24.27 -5.19 12.97
N GLU A 127 -25.60 -4.98 12.97
CA GLU A 127 -26.37 -4.72 14.20
C GLU A 127 -26.28 -5.89 15.18
N MET A 128 -26.38 -7.13 14.67
CA MET A 128 -26.21 -8.34 15.48
C MET A 128 -24.78 -8.45 16.06
N ALA A 129 -23.76 -8.13 15.27
CA ALA A 129 -22.37 -8.09 15.74
C ALA A 129 -22.21 -7.08 16.88
N VAL A 130 -22.75 -5.86 16.74
CA VAL A 130 -22.69 -4.84 17.80
C VAL A 130 -23.39 -5.31 19.08
N ARG A 131 -24.56 -5.95 18.98
CA ARG A 131 -25.27 -6.50 20.16
C ARG A 131 -24.42 -7.53 20.89
N LYS A 132 -23.88 -8.52 20.18
CA LYS A 132 -23.01 -9.56 20.76
C LYS A 132 -21.73 -9.00 21.35
N VAL A 133 -21.15 -7.99 20.71
CA VAL A 133 -19.97 -7.29 21.23
C VAL A 133 -20.31 -6.58 22.54
N ARG A 134 -21.46 -5.89 22.64
CA ARG A 134 -21.89 -5.26 23.91
C ARG A 134 -22.17 -6.27 25.01
N GLU A 135 -22.76 -7.42 24.68
CA GLU A 135 -23.01 -8.50 25.66
C GLU A 135 -21.70 -9.07 26.21
N LYS A 136 -20.68 -9.24 25.37
CA LYS A 136 -19.37 -9.78 25.76
C LYS A 136 -18.46 -8.73 26.42
N HIS A 137 -18.59 -7.47 26.02
CA HIS A 137 -17.74 -6.34 26.42
C HIS A 137 -18.61 -5.13 26.83
N PRO A 138 -19.22 -5.15 28.04
CA PRO A 138 -20.21 -4.16 28.45
C PRO A 138 -19.63 -2.75 28.61
N ASP A 139 -18.35 -2.64 28.96
CA ASP A 139 -17.67 -1.34 29.16
C ASP A 139 -17.00 -0.81 27.88
N LEU A 140 -17.08 -1.57 26.77
CA LEU A 140 -16.46 -1.15 25.51
C LEU A 140 -17.22 0.03 24.89
N ARG A 141 -16.46 1.08 24.55
CA ARG A 141 -16.99 2.23 23.82
C ARG A 141 -17.17 1.92 22.35
N ILE A 142 -18.40 1.64 21.94
CA ILE A 142 -18.75 1.54 20.51
C ILE A 142 -19.13 2.93 20.00
N ALA A 143 -18.23 3.56 19.27
CA ALA A 143 -18.40 4.91 18.69
C ALA A 143 -19.52 4.94 17.64
N GLY A 144 -19.67 3.87 16.87
CA GLY A 144 -20.71 3.77 15.87
C GLY A 144 -20.64 2.52 15.01
N MET A 145 -21.64 2.38 14.16
CA MET A 145 -21.74 1.35 13.16
C MET A 145 -22.42 1.93 11.93
N LEU A 146 -21.87 1.67 10.75
CA LEU A 146 -22.45 2.08 9.49
C LEU A 146 -22.35 0.95 8.47
N SER A 147 -23.47 0.60 7.85
CA SER A 147 -23.54 -0.38 6.77
C SER A 147 -24.05 0.31 5.50
N PRO A 148 -23.16 0.91 4.69
CA PRO A 148 -23.57 1.55 3.45
C PRO A 148 -24.20 0.55 2.48
N PRO A 149 -25.12 0.99 1.60
CA PRO A 149 -25.67 0.14 0.55
C PRO A 149 -24.58 -0.50 -0.31
N PHE A 150 -24.86 -1.69 -0.83
CA PHE A 150 -23.93 -2.37 -1.73
C PHE A 150 -23.90 -1.64 -3.09
N LYS A 151 -22.90 -0.77 -3.26
CA LYS A 151 -22.61 -0.06 -4.50
C LYS A 151 -21.17 -0.34 -4.97
N PRO A 152 -20.87 -0.21 -6.27
CA PRO A 152 -19.50 -0.09 -6.75
C PRO A 152 -18.72 0.96 -5.95
N LEU A 153 -17.40 0.76 -5.77
CA LEU A 153 -16.58 1.59 -4.90
C LEU A 153 -16.76 3.09 -5.17
N LEU A 154 -16.76 3.47 -6.45
CA LEU A 154 -16.80 4.87 -6.91
C LEU A 154 -18.16 5.54 -6.74
N GLU A 155 -19.23 4.76 -6.61
CA GLU A 155 -20.60 5.25 -6.43
C GLU A 155 -20.98 5.37 -4.95
N MET A 156 -20.05 5.05 -4.05
CA MET A 156 -20.26 5.20 -2.61
C MET A 156 -20.16 6.67 -2.23
N ASP A 157 -21.01 7.08 -1.28
CA ASP A 157 -20.94 8.41 -0.69
C ASP A 157 -19.80 8.48 0.33
N HIS A 158 -18.57 8.58 -0.17
CA HIS A 158 -17.35 8.62 0.62
C HIS A 158 -17.35 9.78 1.62
N ALA A 159 -17.81 10.96 1.19
CA ALA A 159 -17.81 12.17 2.00
C ALA A 159 -18.74 12.02 3.22
N SER A 160 -19.96 11.52 3.03
CA SER A 160 -20.90 11.26 4.12
C SER A 160 -20.40 10.16 5.06
N ILE A 161 -19.88 9.05 4.51
CA ILE A 161 -19.30 7.97 5.32
C ILE A 161 -18.18 8.51 6.21
N CYS A 162 -17.24 9.26 5.63
CA CYS A 162 -16.13 9.82 6.40
C CYS A 162 -16.58 10.89 7.40
N ALA A 163 -17.59 11.70 7.08
CA ALA A 163 -18.15 12.69 7.99
C ALA A 163 -18.78 12.02 9.22
N GLN A 164 -19.55 10.95 9.03
CA GLN A 164 -20.13 10.18 10.11
C GLN A 164 -19.06 9.55 11.00
N ILE A 165 -18.05 8.90 10.41
CA ILE A 165 -16.92 8.34 11.16
C ILE A 165 -16.23 9.42 11.99
N ARG A 166 -15.82 10.53 11.35
CA ARG A 166 -15.16 11.65 12.04
C ARG A 166 -15.99 12.22 13.19
N SER A 167 -17.30 12.35 13.01
CA SER A 167 -18.20 12.91 14.04
C SER A 167 -18.20 12.10 15.35
N THR A 168 -17.83 10.82 15.27
CA THR A 168 -17.75 9.91 16.42
C THR A 168 -16.33 9.75 16.98
N ASN A 169 -15.31 10.28 16.28
CA ASN A 169 -13.89 10.27 16.64
C ASN A 169 -13.39 8.90 17.17
N PRO A 170 -13.53 7.79 16.41
CA PRO A 170 -13.14 6.47 16.88
C PRO A 170 -11.62 6.30 16.92
N ASP A 171 -11.13 5.49 17.85
CA ASP A 171 -9.73 5.08 17.93
C ASP A 171 -9.40 3.96 16.94
N LEU A 172 -10.36 3.05 16.75
CA LEU A 172 -10.28 1.90 15.85
C LEU A 172 -11.44 1.90 14.86
N LEU A 173 -11.13 1.84 13.57
CA LEU A 173 -12.09 1.67 12.48
C LEU A 173 -11.91 0.30 11.82
N PHE A 174 -12.92 -0.56 11.92
CA PHE A 174 -12.95 -1.85 11.24
C PHE A 174 -13.78 -1.75 9.96
N VAL A 175 -13.17 -2.08 8.81
CA VAL A 175 -13.84 -2.02 7.50
C VAL A 175 -14.05 -3.43 6.94
N SER A 176 -15.28 -3.74 6.52
CA SER A 176 -15.70 -5.02 5.94
C SER A 176 -16.44 -4.80 4.61
N PHE A 177 -15.67 -4.52 3.55
CA PHE A 177 -16.20 -4.43 2.18
C PHE A 177 -15.72 -5.57 1.27
N GLY A 178 -14.83 -6.44 1.77
CA GLY A 178 -14.17 -7.48 0.99
C GLY A 178 -13.02 -6.95 0.13
N CYS A 179 -12.03 -7.81 -0.13
CA CYS A 179 -10.90 -7.49 -0.99
C CYS A 179 -11.30 -7.60 -2.48
N PRO A 180 -10.88 -6.67 -3.37
CA PRO A 180 -9.97 -5.52 -3.13
C PRO A 180 -10.68 -4.21 -2.76
N LYS A 181 -12.02 -4.19 -2.74
CA LYS A 181 -12.82 -2.97 -2.51
C LYS A 181 -12.48 -2.30 -1.18
N GLN A 182 -12.30 -3.11 -0.13
CA GLN A 182 -11.95 -2.69 1.22
C GLN A 182 -10.62 -1.94 1.26
N GLU A 183 -9.57 -2.52 0.70
CA GLU A 183 -8.22 -1.94 0.70
C GLU A 183 -8.20 -0.64 -0.10
N LYS A 184 -8.88 -0.61 -1.25
CA LYS A 184 -9.04 0.59 -2.06
C LYS A 184 -9.82 1.69 -1.33
N TRP A 185 -10.93 1.35 -0.68
CA TRP A 185 -11.69 2.32 0.11
C TRP A 185 -10.86 2.88 1.26
N ILE A 186 -10.14 2.03 2.00
CA ILE A 186 -9.28 2.44 3.10
C ILE A 186 -8.21 3.39 2.58
N ALA A 187 -7.47 3.02 1.53
CA ALA A 187 -6.40 3.86 0.98
C ALA A 187 -6.89 5.23 0.50
N MET A 188 -8.10 5.29 -0.09
CA MET A 188 -8.73 6.53 -0.52
C MET A 188 -9.16 7.41 0.66
N ASN A 189 -9.59 6.82 1.77
CA ASN A 189 -10.39 7.53 2.77
C ASN A 189 -9.80 7.56 4.19
N TYR A 190 -8.79 6.77 4.55
CA TYR A 190 -8.36 6.63 5.95
C TYR A 190 -7.89 7.96 6.57
N LEU A 191 -7.17 8.79 5.80
CA LEU A 191 -6.76 10.13 6.23
C LEU A 191 -7.97 11.02 6.51
N GLN A 192 -8.94 10.98 5.60
CA GLN A 192 -10.16 11.76 5.71
C GLN A 192 -11.04 11.24 6.87
N ALA A 193 -11.21 9.93 7.02
CA ALA A 193 -11.96 9.31 8.11
C ALA A 193 -11.38 9.64 9.50
N GLY A 194 -10.07 9.87 9.59
CA GLY A 194 -9.40 10.45 10.76
C GLY A 194 -9.22 9.50 11.95
N ALA A 195 -9.64 8.24 11.84
CA ALA A 195 -9.39 7.23 12.86
C ALA A 195 -7.88 6.95 12.97
N PRO A 196 -7.27 6.93 14.17
CA PRO A 196 -5.85 6.62 14.35
C PRO A 196 -5.46 5.27 13.74
N VAL A 197 -6.32 4.25 13.81
CA VAL A 197 -6.07 2.95 13.18
C VAL A 197 -7.30 2.46 12.42
N THR A 198 -7.11 2.22 11.12
CA THR A 198 -8.11 1.60 10.24
C THR A 198 -7.64 0.20 9.82
N ILE A 199 -8.48 -0.82 9.99
CA ILE A 199 -8.13 -2.21 9.66
C ILE A 199 -9.16 -2.78 8.70
N GLY A 200 -8.70 -3.32 7.58
CA GLY A 200 -9.51 -4.15 6.72
C GLY A 200 -9.69 -5.54 7.36
N VAL A 201 -10.92 -5.93 7.68
CA VAL A 201 -11.20 -7.15 8.45
C VAL A 201 -12.03 -8.20 7.71
N GLY A 202 -12.44 -7.92 6.46
CA GLY A 202 -13.22 -8.83 5.64
C GLY A 202 -14.45 -9.37 6.39
N ALA A 203 -14.66 -10.69 6.34
CA ALA A 203 -15.78 -11.40 6.97
C ALA A 203 -15.82 -11.36 8.52
N THR A 204 -14.96 -10.60 9.20
CA THR A 204 -14.90 -10.59 10.67
C THR A 204 -16.18 -10.09 11.33
N ILE A 205 -16.89 -9.13 10.73
CA ILE A 205 -18.19 -8.66 11.25
C ILE A 205 -19.20 -9.82 11.25
N ASP A 206 -19.28 -10.60 10.17
CA ASP A 206 -20.15 -11.78 10.09
C ASP A 206 -19.79 -12.87 11.12
N PHE A 207 -18.50 -13.04 11.43
CA PHE A 207 -18.05 -13.96 12.48
C PHE A 207 -18.47 -13.46 13.88
N LEU A 208 -18.35 -12.15 14.16
CA LEU A 208 -18.82 -11.55 15.41
C LEU A 208 -20.35 -11.67 15.55
N ALA A 209 -21.09 -11.49 14.46
CA ALA A 209 -22.53 -11.72 14.42
C ALA A 209 -22.92 -13.20 14.63
N GLY A 210 -21.97 -14.13 14.49
CA GLY A 210 -22.22 -15.58 14.51
C GLY A 210 -23.00 -16.09 13.30
N HIS A 211 -23.09 -15.29 12.24
CA HIS A 211 -23.74 -15.67 10.98
C HIS A 211 -22.87 -16.69 10.22
N MET A 212 -21.54 -16.49 10.25
CA MET A 212 -20.57 -17.48 9.80
C MET A 212 -19.92 -18.20 10.98
N LYS A 213 -19.75 -19.52 10.87
CA LYS A 213 -19.05 -20.31 11.89
C LYS A 213 -17.57 -20.40 11.55
N ARG A 214 -16.72 -20.17 12.54
CA ARG A 214 -15.28 -20.44 12.42
C ARG A 214 -15.00 -21.94 12.42
N ALA A 215 -13.89 -22.34 11.82
CA ALA A 215 -13.43 -23.73 11.89
C ALA A 215 -13.19 -24.15 13.34
N PRO A 216 -13.36 -25.43 13.71
CA PRO A 216 -12.95 -25.94 15.01
C PRO A 216 -11.50 -25.57 15.34
N ARG A 217 -11.18 -25.32 16.62
CA ARG A 217 -9.84 -24.87 17.05
C ARG A 217 -8.71 -25.78 16.54
N TRP A 218 -8.91 -27.10 16.57
CA TRP A 218 -7.90 -28.04 16.05
C TRP A 218 -7.60 -27.80 14.57
N MET A 219 -8.62 -27.54 13.73
CA MET A 219 -8.45 -27.22 12.30
C MET A 219 -7.75 -25.88 12.10
N GLN A 220 -8.05 -24.89 12.94
CA GLN A 220 -7.36 -23.59 12.89
C GLN A 220 -5.87 -23.75 13.21
N MET A 221 -5.53 -24.55 14.24
CA MET A 221 -4.16 -24.78 14.69
C MET A 221 -3.31 -25.50 13.66
N ILE A 222 -3.86 -26.50 12.96
CA ILE A 222 -3.15 -27.22 11.90
C ILE A 222 -3.23 -26.52 10.53
N GLY A 223 -3.98 -25.42 10.43
CA GLY A 223 -4.07 -24.62 9.21
C GLY A 223 -5.10 -25.08 8.17
N LEU A 224 -6.09 -25.90 8.55
CA LEU A 224 -7.18 -26.37 7.69
C LEU A 224 -8.42 -25.45 7.69
N GLU A 225 -8.33 -24.24 8.25
CA GLU A 225 -9.46 -23.30 8.24
C GLU A 225 -9.94 -22.96 6.83
N TRP A 226 -9.02 -22.87 5.85
CA TRP A 226 -9.38 -22.63 4.45
C TRP A 226 -10.26 -23.75 3.88
N LEU A 227 -9.98 -25.02 4.25
CA LEU A 227 -10.75 -26.19 3.82
C LEU A 227 -12.15 -26.18 4.45
N TYR A 228 -12.25 -25.85 5.73
CA TYR A 228 -13.53 -25.68 6.41
C TYR A 228 -14.38 -24.58 5.77
N ARG A 229 -13.77 -23.45 5.37
CA ARG A 229 -14.47 -22.39 4.65
C ARG A 229 -14.95 -22.86 3.27
N LEU A 230 -14.11 -23.60 2.53
CA LEU A 230 -14.50 -24.17 1.23
C LEU A 230 -15.74 -25.06 1.35
N LEU A 231 -15.85 -25.84 2.43
CA LEU A 231 -17.02 -26.67 2.69
C LEU A 231 -18.28 -25.85 3.04
N GLN A 232 -18.13 -24.68 3.69
CA GLN A 232 -19.25 -23.79 3.99
C GLN A 232 -19.72 -22.99 2.75
N GLU A 233 -18.81 -22.58 1.88
CA GLU A 233 -19.12 -21.75 0.71
C GLU A 233 -18.50 -22.30 -0.60
N PRO A 234 -18.82 -23.54 -1.01
CA PRO A 234 -18.13 -24.22 -2.10
C PRO A 234 -18.24 -23.47 -3.43
N ARG A 235 -19.42 -22.93 -3.74
CA ARG A 235 -19.65 -22.18 -5.00
C ARG A 235 -18.80 -20.91 -5.09
N ARG A 236 -18.59 -20.22 -3.96
CA ARG A 236 -17.85 -18.95 -3.91
C ARG A 236 -16.34 -19.20 -3.87
N LEU A 237 -15.89 -20.12 -3.01
CA LEU A 237 -14.48 -20.29 -2.71
C LEU A 237 -13.76 -21.27 -3.63
N PHE A 238 -14.44 -22.20 -4.29
CA PHE A 238 -13.78 -23.17 -5.18
C PHE A 238 -13.07 -22.50 -6.35
N LYS A 239 -13.78 -21.63 -7.09
CA LYS A 239 -13.20 -20.91 -8.24
C LYS A 239 -12.05 -20.01 -7.81
N ARG A 240 -12.22 -19.31 -6.68
CA ARG A 240 -11.19 -18.46 -6.08
C ARG A 240 -9.95 -19.27 -5.73
N TYR A 241 -10.09 -20.32 -4.93
CA TYR A 241 -8.95 -21.15 -4.50
C TYR A 241 -8.26 -21.83 -5.67
N ALA A 242 -8.99 -22.33 -6.66
CA ALA A 242 -8.36 -22.91 -7.86
C ALA A 242 -7.48 -21.89 -8.58
N THR A 243 -7.97 -20.65 -8.74
CA THR A 243 -7.21 -19.55 -9.36
C THR A 243 -6.01 -19.17 -8.49
N ASP A 244 -6.24 -18.98 -7.20
CA ASP A 244 -5.21 -18.61 -6.22
C ASP A 244 -4.11 -19.66 -6.17
N PHE A 245 -4.44 -20.96 -6.05
CA PHE A 245 -3.44 -22.03 -5.99
C PHE A 245 -2.59 -22.12 -7.26
N VAL A 246 -3.18 -21.93 -8.43
CA VAL A 246 -2.42 -21.94 -9.69
C VAL A 246 -1.51 -20.72 -9.80
N VAL A 247 -2.06 -19.52 -9.61
CA VAL A 247 -1.31 -18.27 -9.73
C VAL A 247 -0.24 -18.17 -8.65
N PHE A 248 -0.61 -18.32 -7.39
CA PHE A 248 0.30 -18.28 -6.24
C PHE A 248 1.31 -19.41 -6.30
N GLY A 249 0.88 -20.65 -6.59
CA GLY A 249 1.76 -21.83 -6.62
C GLY A 249 2.85 -21.72 -7.69
N LEU A 250 2.49 -21.34 -8.92
CA LEU A 250 3.47 -21.16 -9.99
C LEU A 250 4.40 -19.97 -9.70
N ALA A 251 3.84 -18.86 -9.22
CA ALA A 251 4.62 -17.66 -8.93
C ALA A 251 5.58 -17.89 -7.75
N ILE A 252 5.15 -18.54 -6.67
CA ILE A 252 6.00 -18.78 -5.50
C ILE A 252 7.16 -19.73 -5.82
N VAL A 253 6.92 -20.76 -6.64
CA VAL A 253 7.97 -21.66 -7.12
C VAL A 253 8.98 -20.91 -7.98
N LYS A 254 8.51 -20.02 -8.85
CA LYS A 254 9.39 -19.17 -9.66
C LYS A 254 10.20 -18.19 -8.80
N GLN A 255 9.59 -17.52 -7.81
CA GLN A 255 10.30 -16.65 -6.87
C GLN A 255 11.36 -17.44 -6.09
N TRP A 256 10.99 -18.62 -5.58
CA TRP A 256 11.90 -19.51 -4.86
C TRP A 256 13.08 -19.96 -5.74
N TRP A 257 12.83 -20.34 -6.99
CA TRP A 257 13.88 -20.75 -7.90
C TRP A 257 14.86 -19.61 -8.19
N LEU A 258 14.36 -18.42 -8.51
CA LEU A 258 15.20 -17.23 -8.75
C LEU A 258 16.01 -16.82 -7.52
N THR A 259 15.41 -16.90 -6.33
CA THR A 259 16.08 -16.62 -5.04
C THR A 259 16.94 -17.77 -4.54
N ARG A 260 16.98 -18.93 -5.21
CA ARG A 260 17.85 -20.07 -4.86
C ARG A 260 18.99 -20.28 -5.85
N SER A 261 18.79 -20.02 -7.13
CA SER A 261 19.82 -20.16 -8.17
C SER A 261 21.03 -19.25 -7.96
N GLY A 262 20.87 -18.12 -7.26
CA GLY A 262 21.99 -17.27 -6.84
C GLY A 262 22.64 -17.65 -5.50
N ARG A 263 22.13 -18.68 -4.79
CA ARG A 263 22.67 -19.18 -3.52
C ARG A 263 23.90 -20.07 -3.72
N GLN A 264 24.10 -20.61 -4.93
CA GLN A 264 25.14 -21.60 -5.25
C GLN A 264 26.39 -21.03 -5.96
N LYS A 265 26.41 -19.74 -6.34
CA LYS A 265 27.48 -19.16 -7.18
C LYS A 265 28.60 -18.41 -6.43
N SER A 266 28.76 -18.58 -5.12
CA SER A 266 29.89 -17.95 -4.40
C SER A 266 30.66 -18.96 -3.56
N VAL A 267 31.62 -19.63 -4.19
CA VAL A 267 32.85 -20.10 -3.55
C VAL A 267 33.94 -19.14 -4.00
N THR A 268 34.29 -18.17 -3.16
CA THR A 268 35.67 -17.77 -2.80
C THR A 268 35.58 -16.57 -1.87
N THR A 269 35.90 -16.82 -0.61
CA THR A 269 36.14 -15.79 0.40
C THR A 269 37.42 -15.05 -0.01
N SER A 270 37.29 -13.89 -0.66
CA SER A 270 38.38 -12.91 -0.67
C SER A 270 38.21 -12.04 0.56
N THR A 271 38.99 -12.31 1.60
CA THR A 271 39.34 -11.32 2.62
C THR A 271 40.00 -10.14 1.91
N HIS A 272 39.23 -9.12 1.56
CA HIS A 272 39.78 -7.84 1.16
C HIS A 272 39.93 -6.97 2.41
N GLU A 273 41.18 -6.84 2.84
CA GLU A 273 41.64 -5.79 3.74
C GLU A 273 41.18 -4.42 3.23
N ILE A 274 40.77 -3.57 4.17
CA ILE A 274 40.38 -2.18 3.93
C ILE A 274 41.61 -1.42 3.43
N PRO A 275 41.65 -0.92 2.18
CA PRO A 275 42.75 -0.05 1.74
C PRO A 275 42.58 1.32 2.38
N ALA A 276 43.66 1.83 2.97
CA ALA A 276 43.73 3.18 3.50
C ALA A 276 43.32 4.22 2.45
N ALA A 277 42.54 5.20 2.90
CA ALA A 277 42.02 6.29 2.08
C ALA A 277 43.13 7.03 1.33
N VAL A 278 43.02 7.10 0.01
CA VAL A 278 43.80 8.03 -0.83
C VAL A 278 43.14 9.41 -0.74
N PRO A 279 43.88 10.50 -0.44
CA PRO A 279 43.30 11.83 -0.37
C PRO A 279 43.01 12.32 -1.79
N VAL A 280 41.73 12.38 -2.16
CA VAL A 280 41.26 13.02 -3.40
C VAL A 280 41.02 14.50 -3.10
N THR A 281 41.74 15.35 -3.84
CA THR A 281 41.57 16.80 -3.89
C THR A 281 40.15 17.17 -4.34
N ALA A 282 39.52 18.08 -3.58
CA ALA A 282 38.11 18.45 -3.74
C ALA A 282 37.83 19.23 -5.05
N PRO A 283 36.78 18.89 -5.81
CA PRO A 283 36.11 19.81 -6.73
C PRO A 283 35.06 20.67 -5.99
N PRO A 284 34.69 21.84 -6.53
CA PRO A 284 33.93 22.86 -5.81
C PRO A 284 32.43 22.52 -5.73
N ALA A 285 31.79 22.86 -4.61
CA ALA A 285 30.34 22.78 -4.41
C ALA A 285 29.61 23.84 -5.29
N PRO A 286 28.44 23.50 -5.85
CA PRO A 286 27.20 23.73 -5.09
C PRO A 286 26.10 22.71 -5.47
N THR A 287 25.77 21.72 -4.65
CA THR A 287 24.83 20.68 -5.13
C THR A 287 24.07 19.97 -4.02
N SER A 288 22.74 19.89 -4.16
CA SER A 288 21.78 19.02 -3.46
C SER A 288 22.43 17.81 -2.77
N SER A 289 22.30 17.70 -1.44
CA SER A 289 22.85 16.58 -0.69
C SER A 289 22.07 15.31 -1.04
N ILE A 290 22.65 14.43 -1.85
CA ILE A 290 22.08 13.11 -2.18
C ILE A 290 22.74 12.06 -1.28
N ALA A 291 21.93 11.26 -0.59
CA ALA A 291 22.41 10.14 0.19
C ALA A 291 22.77 8.98 -0.73
N GLU A 292 23.98 8.44 -0.58
CA GLU A 292 24.41 7.25 -1.32
C GLU A 292 24.52 6.05 -0.38
N ILE A 293 23.86 4.96 -0.76
CA ILE A 293 23.87 3.69 -0.04
C ILE A 293 24.56 2.66 -0.95
N ARG A 294 25.69 2.12 -0.50
CA ARG A 294 26.33 0.97 -1.17
C ARG A 294 25.63 -0.32 -0.74
N SER A 295 25.02 -1.01 -1.70
CA SER A 295 24.36 -2.29 -1.45
C SER A 295 25.39 -3.43 -1.42
N PRO A 296 25.34 -4.34 -0.42
CA PRO A 296 26.28 -5.44 -0.31
C PRO A 296 26.13 -6.45 -1.46
N SER A 297 27.09 -7.37 -1.56
CA SER A 297 27.07 -8.39 -2.62
C SER A 297 25.88 -9.36 -2.51
N ARG A 298 25.39 -9.56 -1.29
CA ARG A 298 24.22 -10.38 -0.96
C ARG A 298 23.28 -9.60 -0.08
N LEU A 299 22.03 -9.45 -0.51
CA LEU A 299 20.93 -8.94 0.30
C LEU A 299 20.04 -10.11 0.73
N ASP A 300 20.48 -10.83 1.77
CA ASP A 300 19.73 -11.92 2.38
C ASP A 300 19.33 -11.62 3.83
N ALA A 301 18.54 -12.50 4.45
CA ALA A 301 18.01 -12.26 5.79
C ALA A 301 19.08 -11.99 6.87
N ALA A 302 20.30 -12.54 6.73
CA ALA A 302 21.37 -12.30 7.69
C ALA A 302 21.94 -10.89 7.51
N GLU A 303 22.22 -10.50 6.27
CA GLU A 303 22.74 -9.17 5.94
C GLU A 303 21.72 -8.07 6.25
N VAL A 304 20.44 -8.27 5.93
CA VAL A 304 19.40 -7.28 6.22
C VAL A 304 19.33 -6.97 7.71
N ARG A 305 19.52 -7.96 8.59
CA ARG A 305 19.52 -7.74 10.05
C ARG A 305 20.64 -6.83 10.53
N SER A 306 21.79 -6.79 9.86
CA SER A 306 22.92 -5.92 10.24
C SER A 306 22.78 -4.52 9.62
N ILE A 307 22.26 -4.40 8.40
CA ILE A 307 22.27 -3.13 7.65
C ILE A 307 20.98 -2.31 7.77
N GLU A 308 19.83 -2.92 8.08
CA GLU A 308 18.52 -2.26 8.01
C GLU A 308 18.47 -0.97 8.82
N GLN A 309 18.93 -1.00 10.08
CA GLN A 309 18.89 0.17 10.95
C GLN A 309 19.78 1.31 10.42
N SER A 310 20.94 0.97 9.86
CA SER A 310 21.85 1.94 9.25
C SER A 310 21.21 2.61 8.03
N TRP A 311 20.59 1.82 7.16
CA TRP A 311 19.90 2.36 5.98
C TRP A 311 18.75 3.27 6.39
N MET A 312 17.90 2.85 7.34
CA MET A 312 16.79 3.69 7.80
C MET A 312 17.26 5.01 8.41
N SER A 313 18.39 5.00 9.14
CA SER A 313 19.00 6.23 9.68
C SER A 313 19.46 7.18 8.58
N ILE A 314 20.00 6.66 7.47
CA ILE A 314 20.42 7.50 6.33
C ILE A 314 19.20 8.18 5.70
N LEU A 315 18.07 7.47 5.60
CA LEU A 315 16.84 8.04 5.02
C LEU A 315 16.25 9.20 5.84
N GLU A 316 16.54 9.22 7.14
CA GLU A 316 16.13 10.29 8.07
C GLU A 316 17.07 11.50 8.06
N GLY A 317 18.21 11.40 7.37
CA GLY A 317 19.16 12.49 7.22
C GLY A 317 18.61 13.67 6.39
N PRO A 318 19.36 14.77 6.30
CA PRO A 318 18.94 16.00 5.61
C PRO A 318 18.95 15.88 4.08
N GLU A 319 19.42 14.76 3.52
CA GLU A 319 19.58 14.57 2.08
C GLU A 319 18.25 14.60 1.33
N GLU A 320 18.24 15.27 0.19
CA GLU A 320 17.04 15.52 -0.61
C GLU A 320 16.67 14.35 -1.53
N GLY A 321 17.61 13.43 -1.78
CA GLY A 321 17.40 12.25 -2.62
C GLY A 321 18.29 11.09 -2.18
N VAL A 322 18.00 9.89 -2.69
CA VAL A 322 18.70 8.65 -2.30
C VAL A 322 19.08 7.84 -3.54
N VAL A 323 20.35 7.39 -3.59
CA VAL A 323 20.83 6.42 -4.57
C VAL A 323 21.27 5.16 -3.85
N ILE A 324 20.73 4.01 -4.23
CA ILE A 324 21.25 2.69 -3.82
C ILE A 324 22.10 2.14 -4.97
N ASN A 325 23.40 2.07 -4.74
CA ASN A 325 24.35 1.50 -5.69
C ASN A 325 24.40 -0.03 -5.55
N CYS A 326 23.85 -0.73 -6.53
CA CYS A 326 23.73 -2.19 -6.58
C CYS A 326 24.83 -2.87 -7.41
N ALA A 327 25.90 -2.17 -7.79
CA ALA A 327 26.94 -2.70 -8.67
C ALA A 327 27.56 -4.02 -8.15
N GLU A 328 27.70 -4.13 -6.82
CA GLU A 328 28.24 -5.34 -6.17
C GLU A 328 27.15 -6.39 -5.89
N THR A 329 25.87 -6.03 -5.94
CA THR A 329 24.75 -6.91 -5.55
C THR A 329 24.48 -7.98 -6.60
N GLN A 330 24.96 -9.19 -6.29
CA GLN A 330 24.80 -10.39 -7.12
C GLN A 330 23.58 -11.22 -6.71
N PHE A 331 23.12 -11.08 -5.48
CA PHE A 331 22.05 -11.88 -4.93
C PHE A 331 21.12 -11.07 -4.04
N ILE A 332 19.81 -11.31 -4.17
CA ILE A 332 18.78 -10.77 -3.31
C ILE A 332 17.73 -11.84 -3.04
N ASP A 333 17.34 -12.02 -1.78
CA ASP A 333 16.25 -12.91 -1.40
C ASP A 333 14.95 -12.11 -1.12
N SER A 334 13.93 -12.81 -0.62
CA SER A 334 12.64 -12.21 -0.31
C SER A 334 12.72 -11.18 0.84
N THR A 335 13.70 -11.30 1.73
CA THR A 335 13.95 -10.35 2.83
C THR A 335 14.65 -9.10 2.31
N GLY A 336 15.64 -9.27 1.42
CA GLY A 336 16.29 -8.15 0.74
C GLY A 336 15.30 -7.32 -0.09
N LEU A 337 14.39 -7.98 -0.81
CA LEU A 337 13.27 -7.29 -1.49
C LEU A 337 12.38 -6.54 -0.49
N GLY A 338 12.10 -7.13 0.67
CA GLY A 338 11.35 -6.49 1.76
C GLY A 338 12.03 -5.21 2.25
N LEU A 339 13.36 -5.23 2.39
CA LEU A 339 14.14 -4.04 2.73
C LEU A 339 14.03 -2.96 1.65
N LEU A 340 14.25 -3.29 0.37
CA LEU A 340 14.13 -2.33 -0.72
C LEU A 340 12.74 -1.66 -0.77
N MET A 341 11.68 -2.46 -0.58
CA MET A 341 10.31 -1.95 -0.52
C MET A 341 10.10 -1.01 0.66
N ARG A 342 10.68 -1.31 1.83
CA ARG A 342 10.62 -0.45 3.01
C ARG A 342 11.36 0.87 2.78
N VAL A 343 12.53 0.82 2.14
CA VAL A 343 13.30 2.02 1.76
C VAL A 343 12.50 2.89 0.78
N GLN A 344 11.94 2.30 -0.28
CA GLN A 344 11.07 3.01 -1.22
C GLN A 344 9.88 3.67 -0.53
N LYS A 345 9.22 2.93 0.37
CA LYS A 345 8.12 3.47 1.17
C LYS A 345 8.56 4.68 1.99
N ARG A 346 9.69 4.58 2.70
CA ARG A 346 10.21 5.66 3.55
C ARG A 346 10.63 6.88 2.74
N CYS A 347 11.31 6.68 1.61
CA CYS A 347 11.69 7.77 0.69
C CYS A 347 10.44 8.52 0.20
N ARG A 348 9.42 7.79 -0.27
CA ARG A 348 8.17 8.38 -0.74
C ARG A 348 7.41 9.14 0.37
N GLN A 349 7.35 8.61 1.58
CA GLN A 349 6.72 9.30 2.72
C GLN A 349 7.43 10.62 3.07
N SER A 350 8.75 10.69 2.85
CA SER A 350 9.56 11.89 3.05
C SER A 350 9.68 12.77 1.80
N GLY A 351 9.03 12.40 0.68
CA GLY A 351 9.12 13.12 -0.59
C GLY A 351 10.49 13.04 -1.29
N LYS A 352 11.37 12.12 -0.87
CA LYS A 352 12.71 11.95 -1.44
C LYS A 352 12.67 11.01 -2.65
N PRO A 353 13.18 11.40 -3.83
CA PRO A 353 13.38 10.47 -4.93
C PRO A 353 14.38 9.37 -4.55
N LEU A 354 14.08 8.14 -4.96
CA LEU A 354 14.96 6.98 -4.81
C LEU A 354 15.31 6.42 -6.20
N MET A 355 16.60 6.15 -6.41
CA MET A 355 17.09 5.44 -7.60
C MET A 355 17.92 4.22 -7.23
N LEU A 356 17.72 3.13 -7.98
CA LEU A 356 18.61 1.97 -7.96
C LEU A 356 19.62 2.09 -9.11
N ALA A 357 20.90 2.17 -8.79
CA ALA A 357 21.99 2.25 -9.77
C ALA A 357 22.64 0.88 -10.00
N ALA A 358 23.05 0.60 -11.24
CA ALA A 358 23.82 -0.59 -11.61
C ALA A 358 23.20 -1.92 -11.15
N VAL A 359 21.88 -2.07 -11.33
CA VAL A 359 21.15 -3.28 -10.90
C VAL A 359 21.49 -4.48 -11.79
N SER A 360 21.95 -5.58 -11.18
CA SER A 360 22.31 -6.78 -11.93
C SER A 360 21.11 -7.44 -12.62
N PRO A 361 21.29 -8.12 -13.78
CA PRO A 361 20.20 -8.78 -14.50
C PRO A 361 19.41 -9.81 -13.67
N ALA A 362 20.08 -10.47 -12.71
CA ALA A 362 19.43 -11.41 -11.80
C ALA A 362 18.43 -10.72 -10.86
N VAL A 363 18.84 -9.58 -10.29
CA VAL A 363 17.97 -8.73 -9.44
C VAL A 363 16.82 -8.15 -10.26
N LEU A 364 17.11 -7.66 -11.47
CA LEU A 364 16.08 -7.13 -12.39
C LEU A 364 15.01 -8.18 -12.72
N LYS A 365 15.42 -9.41 -13.03
CA LYS A 365 14.48 -10.51 -13.31
C LYS A 365 13.57 -10.80 -12.12
N LEU A 366 14.08 -10.68 -10.90
CA LEU A 366 13.29 -10.87 -9.69
C LEU A 366 12.32 -9.69 -9.47
N LEU A 367 12.76 -8.45 -9.65
CA LEU A 367 11.91 -7.26 -9.57
C LEU A 367 10.77 -7.31 -10.60
N GLN A 368 11.06 -7.71 -11.84
CA GLN A 368 10.04 -7.88 -12.88
C GLN A 368 9.03 -8.98 -12.55
N MET A 369 9.52 -10.14 -12.07
CA MET A 369 8.68 -11.27 -11.72
C MET A 369 7.73 -10.97 -10.55
N THR A 370 8.20 -10.19 -9.58
CA THR A 370 7.42 -9.73 -8.41
C THR A 370 6.65 -8.44 -8.68
N ARG A 371 6.65 -7.93 -9.92
CA ARG A 371 6.01 -6.67 -10.32
C ARG A 371 6.48 -5.45 -9.53
N LEU A 372 7.69 -5.50 -8.99
CA LEU A 372 8.33 -4.41 -8.27
C LEU A 372 9.11 -3.47 -9.20
N SER A 373 9.34 -3.84 -10.46
CA SER A 373 10.10 -3.00 -11.40
C SER A 373 9.47 -1.63 -11.63
N SER A 374 8.13 -1.50 -11.55
CA SER A 374 7.44 -0.20 -11.67
C SER A 374 7.56 0.66 -10.41
N LEU A 375 8.00 0.09 -9.28
CA LEU A 375 8.16 0.83 -8.02
C LEU A 375 9.54 1.49 -7.89
N PHE A 376 10.53 1.05 -8.68
CA PHE A 376 11.90 1.52 -8.57
C PHE A 376 12.35 2.14 -9.89
N HIS A 377 12.70 3.43 -9.85
CA HIS A 377 13.46 4.06 -10.93
C HIS A 377 14.88 3.50 -10.94
N GLN A 378 15.39 3.24 -12.14
CA GLN A 378 16.65 2.54 -12.34
C GLN A 378 17.58 3.36 -13.25
N ALA A 379 18.87 3.23 -12.99
CA ALA A 379 19.94 3.80 -13.80
C ALA A 379 21.02 2.75 -14.06
N SER A 380 21.67 2.83 -15.21
CA SER A 380 22.72 1.89 -15.61
C SER A 380 24.00 2.05 -14.79
N SER A 381 24.27 3.27 -14.31
CA SER A 381 25.42 3.59 -13.46
C SER A 381 25.03 4.49 -12.29
N ARG A 382 25.97 4.65 -11.36
CA ARG A 382 25.88 5.58 -10.24
C ARG A 382 25.79 7.02 -10.72
N GLU A 383 26.61 7.37 -11.71
CA GLU A 383 26.71 8.72 -12.27
C GLU A 383 25.39 9.12 -12.93
N GLU A 384 24.79 8.21 -13.72
CA GLU A 384 23.48 8.44 -14.34
C GLU A 384 22.37 8.60 -13.28
N ALA A 385 22.42 7.84 -12.19
CA ALA A 385 21.45 7.98 -11.10
C ALA A 385 21.53 9.35 -10.43
N LEU A 386 22.75 9.80 -10.12
CA LEU A 386 22.99 11.12 -9.54
C LEU A 386 22.52 12.22 -10.50
N GLU A 387 22.88 12.15 -11.77
CA GLU A 387 22.45 13.12 -12.79
C GLU A 387 20.92 13.21 -12.90
N LYS A 388 20.21 12.06 -12.89
CA LYS A 388 18.75 12.04 -12.94
C LYS A 388 18.08 12.62 -11.69
N ILE A 389 18.61 12.35 -10.49
CA ILE A 389 18.09 12.97 -9.26
C ILE A 389 18.38 14.47 -9.28
N ILE A 390 19.60 14.88 -9.64
CA ILE A 390 19.98 16.30 -9.69
C ILE A 390 19.15 17.05 -10.73
N SER A 391 18.96 16.49 -11.93
CA SER A 391 18.14 17.12 -12.97
C SER A 391 16.67 17.24 -12.59
N SER A 392 16.10 16.22 -11.93
CA SER A 392 14.74 16.33 -11.38
C SER A 392 14.64 17.40 -10.26
N SER A 393 15.67 17.56 -9.42
CA SER A 393 15.74 18.62 -8.40
C SER A 393 16.03 20.03 -8.97
N LEU A 394 16.82 20.12 -10.04
CA LEU A 394 17.15 21.38 -10.73
C LEU A 394 16.00 21.89 -11.59
N MET A 395 15.17 21.00 -12.15
CA MET A 395 13.89 21.39 -12.77
C MET A 395 12.93 22.04 -11.76
N VAL A 396 13.12 21.82 -10.45
CA VAL A 396 12.37 22.50 -9.39
C VAL A 396 12.98 23.88 -9.04
N THR A 397 14.25 24.16 -9.38
CA THR A 397 14.99 25.33 -8.88
C THR A 397 15.57 26.29 -9.93
N HIS A 398 15.69 25.95 -11.21
CA HIS A 398 16.12 26.89 -12.25
C HIS A 398 15.19 26.95 -13.46
N SER A 399 14.67 28.17 -13.67
CA SER A 399 13.86 28.65 -14.80
C SER A 399 12.62 27.82 -15.11
N ILE A 400 11.43 28.40 -14.88
CA ILE A 400 10.16 27.98 -15.49
C ILE A 400 10.42 27.87 -17.01
N PRO A 401 10.57 26.67 -17.60
CA PRO A 401 10.31 26.54 -19.01
C PRO A 401 8.81 26.82 -19.14
N LYS A 402 8.36 27.47 -20.21
CA LYS A 402 6.92 27.57 -20.49
C LYS A 402 6.34 26.15 -20.43
N VAL A 403 5.64 25.85 -19.34
CA VAL A 403 5.07 24.53 -19.11
C VAL A 403 3.87 24.45 -20.03
N GLU A 404 4.03 23.79 -21.18
CA GLU A 404 2.89 23.53 -22.05
C GLU A 404 1.91 22.61 -21.29
N PRO A 405 0.64 23.01 -21.15
CA PRO A 405 -0.35 22.18 -20.50
C PRO A 405 -0.47 20.85 -21.23
N LEU A 406 -0.61 19.76 -20.48
CA LEU A 406 -0.95 18.47 -21.07
C LEU A 406 -2.44 18.49 -21.40
N HIS A 407 -2.75 18.61 -22.69
CA HIS A 407 -4.12 18.70 -23.20
C HIS A 407 -4.73 17.31 -23.42
N LEU A 408 -6.00 17.19 -23.05
CA LEU A 408 -6.79 15.97 -23.22
C LEU A 408 -8.18 16.35 -23.71
N ASP A 409 -8.53 15.93 -24.92
CA ASP A 409 -9.82 16.27 -25.53
C ASP A 409 -10.85 15.19 -25.21
N TRP A 410 -11.95 15.59 -24.57
CA TRP A 410 -13.12 14.74 -24.42
C TRP A 410 -14.12 15.07 -25.50
N SER A 411 -14.55 14.04 -26.22
CA SER A 411 -15.51 14.18 -27.31
C SER A 411 -16.54 13.06 -27.33
N GLY A 412 -17.71 13.36 -27.90
CA GLY A 412 -18.82 12.42 -28.02
C GLY A 412 -19.59 12.25 -26.72
N ALA A 413 -20.05 11.02 -26.44
CA ALA A 413 -20.85 10.70 -25.25
C ALA A 413 -19.93 10.34 -24.07
N VAL A 414 -19.95 11.17 -23.02
CA VAL A 414 -19.26 10.92 -21.75
C VAL A 414 -20.27 10.32 -20.78
N THR A 415 -20.47 9.01 -20.91
CA THR A 415 -21.44 8.24 -20.14
C THR A 415 -20.76 7.15 -19.32
N THR A 416 -21.52 6.52 -18.44
CA THR A 416 -21.06 5.38 -17.61
C THR A 416 -20.35 4.29 -18.43
N SER A 417 -20.82 3.99 -19.64
CA SER A 417 -20.23 2.98 -20.53
C SER A 417 -18.86 3.37 -21.13
N GLY A 418 -18.55 4.66 -21.23
CA GLY A 418 -17.28 5.19 -21.74
C GLY A 418 -16.29 5.62 -20.64
N ALA A 419 -16.75 5.68 -19.38
CA ALA A 419 -16.01 6.27 -18.28
C ALA A 419 -14.66 5.58 -18.00
N ASP A 420 -14.59 4.26 -18.13
CA ASP A 420 -13.35 3.50 -17.89
C ASP A 420 -12.26 3.75 -18.94
N GLY A 421 -12.65 4.09 -20.17
CA GLY A 421 -11.71 4.46 -21.23
C GLY A 421 -11.12 5.84 -20.97
N LEU A 422 -11.98 6.81 -20.73
CA LEU A 422 -11.59 8.20 -20.43
C LEU A 422 -10.79 8.31 -19.13
N TRP A 423 -11.15 7.52 -18.10
CA TRP A 423 -10.40 7.42 -16.86
C TRP A 423 -8.97 6.91 -17.08
N ARG A 424 -8.79 5.85 -17.88
CA ARG A 424 -7.46 5.31 -18.18
C ARG A 424 -6.61 6.31 -18.97
N GLY A 425 -7.21 7.01 -19.92
CA GLY A 425 -6.55 8.09 -20.66
C GLY A 425 -6.11 9.23 -19.74
N ALA A 426 -7.01 9.70 -18.88
CA ALA A 426 -6.72 10.74 -17.89
C ALA A 426 -5.63 10.30 -16.91
N LEU A 427 -5.68 9.07 -16.39
CA LEU A 427 -4.65 8.54 -15.50
C LEU A 427 -3.26 8.51 -16.15
N GLY A 428 -3.16 8.07 -17.41
CA GLY A 428 -1.89 8.04 -18.13
C GLY A 428 -1.28 9.44 -18.25
N VAL A 429 -2.10 10.43 -18.59
CA VAL A 429 -1.66 11.84 -18.68
C VAL A 429 -1.31 12.41 -17.31
N MET A 430 -2.10 12.12 -16.28
CA MET A 430 -1.86 12.58 -14.91
C MET A 430 -0.64 11.92 -14.25
N GLN A 431 -0.28 10.70 -14.64
CA GLN A 431 0.99 10.09 -14.23
C GLN A 431 2.17 10.88 -14.81
N ASN A 432 2.15 11.18 -16.10
CA ASN A 432 3.16 12.02 -16.73
C ASN A 432 3.20 13.45 -16.14
N ALA A 433 2.04 14.00 -15.78
CA ALA A 433 1.91 15.32 -15.15
C ALA A 433 2.46 15.36 -13.71
N ALA A 434 2.28 14.27 -12.94
CA ALA A 434 2.83 14.17 -11.59
C ALA A 434 4.37 14.21 -11.61
N ASP A 435 4.98 13.60 -12.62
CA ASP A 435 6.43 13.53 -12.77
C ASP A 435 7.02 14.85 -13.30
N SER A 436 6.25 15.64 -14.05
CA SER A 436 6.71 16.87 -14.73
C SER A 436 6.18 18.19 -14.14
N ARG A 437 5.21 18.15 -13.21
CA ARG A 437 4.42 19.31 -12.70
C ARG A 437 3.66 20.08 -13.79
N ASN A 438 3.40 19.47 -14.94
CA ASN A 438 2.61 20.12 -15.99
C ASN A 438 1.13 20.27 -15.58
N PRO A 439 0.50 21.43 -15.81
CA PRO A 439 -0.93 21.55 -15.62
C PRO A 439 -1.64 20.65 -16.64
N VAL A 440 -2.66 19.93 -16.18
CA VAL A 440 -3.49 19.08 -17.03
C VAL A 440 -4.74 19.86 -17.40
N VAL A 441 -5.00 19.98 -18.70
CA VAL A 441 -6.18 20.66 -19.22
C VAL A 441 -7.04 19.65 -19.94
N ILE A 442 -8.27 19.45 -19.46
CA ILE A 442 -9.25 18.59 -20.12
C ILE A 442 -10.24 19.49 -20.86
N ASP A 443 -10.20 19.44 -22.20
CA ASP A 443 -11.12 20.18 -23.06
C ASP A 443 -12.44 19.40 -23.18
N LEU A 444 -13.53 20.07 -22.86
CA LEU A 444 -14.88 19.51 -22.86
C LEU A 444 -15.74 20.01 -24.03
N GLN A 445 -15.15 20.70 -25.02
CA GLN A 445 -15.87 21.29 -26.15
C GLN A 445 -16.54 20.23 -27.03
N GLY A 446 -15.88 19.09 -27.20
CA GLY A 446 -16.36 17.99 -28.03
C GLY A 446 -17.45 17.14 -27.38
N VAL A 447 -17.79 17.37 -26.10
CA VAL A 447 -18.74 16.55 -25.36
C VAL A 447 -20.17 16.87 -25.79
N GLN A 448 -20.84 15.88 -26.38
CA GLN A 448 -22.21 15.98 -26.88
C GLN A 448 -23.26 15.50 -25.88
N VAL A 449 -22.91 14.57 -25.00
CA VAL A 449 -23.80 13.99 -23.98
C VAL A 449 -23.00 13.73 -22.71
N MET A 450 -23.56 14.08 -21.54
CA MET A 450 -22.95 13.79 -20.24
C MET A 450 -24.01 13.35 -19.21
N ASP A 451 -23.88 12.12 -18.71
CA ASP A 451 -24.75 11.54 -17.67
C ASP A 451 -24.12 11.68 -16.26
N SER A 452 -24.81 11.17 -15.23
CA SER A 452 -24.32 11.16 -13.85
C SER A 452 -23.01 10.37 -13.69
N GLY A 453 -22.75 9.37 -14.52
CA GLY A 453 -21.48 8.63 -14.57
C GLY A 453 -20.33 9.48 -15.13
N GLY A 454 -20.61 10.28 -16.16
CA GLY A 454 -19.67 11.26 -16.70
C GLY A 454 -19.30 12.37 -15.71
N LEU A 455 -20.28 12.87 -14.97
CA LEU A 455 -20.06 13.83 -13.89
C LEU A 455 -19.25 13.23 -12.73
N GLY A 456 -19.57 11.99 -12.34
CA GLY A 456 -18.79 11.24 -11.35
C GLY A 456 -17.34 11.01 -11.78
N LEU A 457 -17.10 10.81 -13.08
CA LEU A 457 -15.75 10.72 -13.64
C LEU A 457 -14.99 12.06 -13.52
N MET A 458 -15.63 13.19 -13.82
CA MET A 458 -15.01 14.52 -13.66
C MET A 458 -14.59 14.77 -12.21
N ALA A 459 -15.47 14.47 -11.24
CA ALA A 459 -15.15 14.59 -9.82
C ALA A 459 -13.98 13.68 -9.43
N ARG A 460 -13.99 12.41 -9.86
CA ARG A 460 -12.91 11.45 -9.59
C ARG A 460 -11.56 11.91 -10.12
N ILE A 461 -11.53 12.49 -11.31
CA ILE A 461 -10.31 13.04 -11.91
C ILE A 461 -9.81 14.24 -11.11
N LYS A 462 -10.71 15.14 -10.68
CA LYS A 462 -10.36 16.30 -9.85
C LYS A 462 -9.84 15.90 -8.46
N ASP A 463 -10.47 14.92 -7.82
CA ASP A 463 -10.04 14.38 -6.53
C ASP A 463 -8.69 13.67 -6.64
N HIS A 464 -8.50 12.86 -7.68
CA HIS A 464 -7.23 12.19 -7.94
C HIS A 464 -6.11 13.18 -8.22
N ALA A 465 -6.38 14.26 -8.97
CA ALA A 465 -5.44 15.35 -9.23
C ALA A 465 -5.02 16.03 -7.93
N SER A 466 -6.01 16.40 -7.10
CA SER A 466 -5.81 17.08 -5.83
C SER A 466 -4.99 16.24 -4.85
N SER A 467 -5.27 14.93 -4.77
CA SER A 467 -4.53 13.99 -3.91
C SER A 467 -3.05 13.83 -4.27
N ARG A 468 -2.67 14.21 -5.51
CA ARG A 468 -1.31 14.14 -6.04
C ARG A 468 -0.70 15.51 -6.31
N HIS A 469 -1.34 16.59 -5.85
CA HIS A 469 -0.91 17.97 -6.10
C HIS A 469 -0.74 18.32 -7.59
N ILE A 470 -1.55 17.71 -8.46
CA ILE A 470 -1.57 18.00 -9.90
C ILE A 470 -2.54 19.16 -10.14
N ASN A 471 -2.09 20.22 -10.81
CA ASN A 471 -2.95 21.33 -11.22
C ASN A 471 -3.80 20.89 -12.42
N LEU A 472 -5.07 20.57 -12.20
CA LEU A 472 -5.99 20.10 -13.23
C LEU A 472 -7.14 21.08 -13.43
N ARG A 473 -7.43 21.39 -14.69
CA ARG A 473 -8.55 22.27 -15.09
C ARG A 473 -9.38 21.65 -16.20
N PHE A 474 -10.69 21.83 -16.09
CA PHE A 474 -11.63 21.56 -17.18
C PHE A 474 -11.88 22.87 -17.94
N THR A 475 -11.76 22.85 -19.27
CA THR A 475 -11.92 24.04 -20.12
C THR A 475 -12.93 23.79 -21.23
N ASN A 476 -13.47 24.88 -21.78
CA ASN A 476 -14.35 24.86 -22.95
C ASN A 476 -15.58 23.93 -22.80
N ALA A 477 -16.17 23.86 -21.60
CA ALA A 477 -17.36 23.06 -21.36
C ALA A 477 -18.50 23.42 -22.33
N SER A 478 -19.00 22.42 -23.05
CA SER A 478 -20.13 22.59 -23.97
C SER A 478 -21.42 22.97 -23.19
N PRO A 479 -22.43 23.57 -23.84
CA PRO A 479 -23.69 23.90 -23.19
C PRO A 479 -24.35 22.70 -22.47
N VAL A 480 -24.21 21.50 -23.05
CA VAL A 480 -24.72 20.24 -22.48
C VAL A 480 -24.01 19.92 -21.16
N VAL A 481 -22.70 20.10 -21.09
CA VAL A 481 -21.92 19.87 -19.85
C VAL A 481 -22.32 20.87 -18.77
N HIS A 482 -22.50 22.15 -19.12
CA HIS A 482 -22.98 23.17 -18.18
C HIS A 482 -24.37 22.84 -17.63
N GLU A 483 -25.28 22.36 -18.47
CA GLU A 483 -26.63 21.98 -18.06
C GLU A 483 -26.62 20.77 -17.11
N SER A 484 -25.85 19.72 -17.45
CA SER A 484 -25.68 18.54 -16.58
C SER A 484 -25.05 18.90 -15.23
N LEU A 485 -24.01 19.74 -15.21
CA LEU A 485 -23.36 20.20 -13.97
C LEU A 485 -24.31 21.02 -13.08
N ARG A 486 -25.14 21.88 -13.68
CA ARG A 486 -26.12 22.68 -12.94
C ARG A 486 -27.21 21.81 -12.33
N HIS A 487 -27.71 20.84 -13.08
CA HIS A 487 -28.74 19.91 -12.62
C HIS A 487 -28.28 19.14 -11.37
N GLU A 488 -27.03 18.68 -11.34
CA GLU A 488 -26.43 17.94 -10.22
C GLU A 488 -25.73 18.84 -9.18
N HIS A 489 -25.82 20.16 -9.29
CA HIS A 489 -25.16 21.14 -8.39
C HIS A 489 -23.62 20.98 -8.29
N MET A 490 -22.98 20.55 -9.39
CA MET A 490 -21.54 20.26 -9.47
C MET A 490 -20.73 21.34 -10.22
N GLU A 491 -21.29 22.55 -10.41
CA GLU A 491 -20.61 23.64 -11.15
C GLU A 491 -19.22 24.01 -10.60
N HIS A 492 -18.97 23.74 -9.31
CA HIS A 492 -17.65 23.89 -8.66
C HIS A 492 -16.54 23.02 -9.30
N LEU A 493 -16.89 21.98 -10.06
CA LEU A 493 -15.91 21.19 -10.81
C LEU A 493 -15.21 22.00 -11.90
N LEU A 494 -15.86 23.02 -12.46
CA LEU A 494 -15.25 23.93 -13.45
C LEU A 494 -14.44 25.07 -12.80
N ALA A 495 -14.54 25.27 -11.49
CA ALA A 495 -13.75 26.27 -10.78
C ALA A 495 -12.27 25.87 -10.72
N SER A 496 -11.40 26.84 -11.01
CA SER A 496 -9.96 26.68 -11.26
C SER A 496 -9.08 26.41 -10.05
#